data_AF-A0A949RPX6-F1
#
_entry.id   AF-A0A949RPX6-F1
#
_cell.length_a   1.000
_cell.length_b   1.000
_cell.length_c   1.000
_cell.angle_alpha   90.00
_cell.angle_beta   90.00
_cell.angle_gamma   90.00
#
_symmetry.space_group_name_H-M   'P 1'
#
loop_
_entity.id
_entity.type
_entity.pdbx_description
1 polymer ?
#
loop_
_entity_poly.entity_id
_entity_poly.type
_entity_poly.pdbx_seq_one_letter_code
_entity_poly.pdbx_strand_id
1 'polypeptide(L)'
;MAFESDKTMFEIYREKTYTGKYRVVYFTELQDHNKETEINRAMAGEHYMDGFVKNFKKDEAKEIINGLLDRMNNGEAVTPEQIAKSLGEHLSS
;
A
#
# COMPACT_ATOMS: atom_id res chain seq x y z
N MET A 1 -18.17 -7.39 -18.96
CA MET A 1 -18.13 -6.34 -17.93
C MET A 1 -17.03 -6.72 -16.96
N ALA A 2 -15.92 -5.99 -16.97
CA ALA A 2 -14.94 -6.11 -15.89
C ALA A 2 -15.62 -5.52 -14.65
N PHE A 3 -15.83 -6.33 -13.61
CA PHE A 3 -16.14 -5.78 -12.30
C PHE A 3 -14.89 -5.00 -11.89
N GLU A 4 -14.89 -3.69 -12.12
CA GLU A 4 -14.01 -2.82 -11.35
C GLU A 4 -14.42 -3.06 -9.89
N SER A 5 -13.56 -3.75 -9.15
CA SER A 5 -13.71 -3.88 -7.71
C SER A 5 -13.91 -2.47 -7.16
N ASP A 6 -15.00 -2.19 -6.44
CA ASP A 6 -15.29 -0.90 -5.78
C ASP A 6 -14.22 -0.46 -4.75
N LYS A 7 -13.19 -1.29 -4.60
CA LYS A 7 -12.08 -1.16 -3.67
C LYS A 7 -10.75 -1.39 -4.39
N THR A 8 -9.74 -0.61 -4.02
CA THR A 8 -8.35 -0.82 -4.42
C THR A 8 -7.65 -1.64 -3.33
N MET A 9 -7.12 -2.81 -3.70
CA MET A 9 -6.30 -3.61 -2.78
C MET A 9 -4.88 -3.06 -2.75
N PHE A 10 -4.31 -2.93 -1.56
CA PHE A 10 -2.93 -2.49 -1.38
C PHE A 10 -2.18 -3.34 -0.36
N GLU A 11 -0.86 -3.33 -0.47
CA GLU A 11 0.05 -3.87 0.55
C GLU A 11 1.23 -2.92 0.74
N ILE A 12 1.48 -2.59 2.01
CA ILE A 12 2.69 -1.95 2.50
C ILE A 12 3.66 -3.05 2.94
N TYR A 13 4.88 -2.98 2.42
CA TYR A 13 5.94 -3.93 2.72
C TYR A 13 7.29 -3.20 2.92
N ARG A 14 8.21 -3.83 3.64
CA ARG A 14 9.58 -3.38 3.80
C ARG A 14 10.51 -4.14 2.85
N GLU A 15 11.24 -3.44 2.00
CA GLU A 15 12.23 -4.08 1.10
C GLU A 15 13.36 -4.72 1.91
N LYS A 16 13.62 -6.03 1.73
CA LYS A 16 14.74 -6.71 2.41
C LYS A 16 16.07 -6.61 1.66
N THR A 17 16.03 -6.57 0.33
CA THR A 17 17.20 -6.91 -0.49
C THR A 17 18.17 -5.75 -0.72
N TYR A 18 17.73 -4.49 -0.62
CA TYR A 18 18.55 -3.35 -1.05
C TYR A 18 18.54 -2.16 -0.08
N THR A 19 17.36 -1.66 0.29
CA THR A 19 17.26 -0.34 0.93
C THR A 19 16.72 -0.40 2.36
N GLY A 20 16.00 -1.46 2.73
CA GLY A 20 15.24 -1.48 3.99
C GLY A 20 14.03 -0.55 4.00
N LYS A 21 13.70 0.10 2.87
CA LYS A 21 12.63 1.09 2.78
C LYS A 21 11.25 0.44 2.73
N TYR A 22 10.29 1.13 3.31
CA TYR A 22 8.88 0.84 3.19
C TYR A 22 8.34 1.33 1.84
N ARG A 23 7.55 0.48 1.19
CA ARG A 23 6.89 0.72 -0.10
C ARG A 23 5.45 0.24 -0.04
N VAL A 24 4.65 0.68 -1.01
CA VAL A 24 3.28 0.22 -1.23
C VAL A 24 3.11 -0.29 -2.66
N VAL A 25 2.34 -1.36 -2.82
CA VAL A 25 1.82 -1.84 -4.10
C VAL A 25 0.30 -1.75 -4.10
N TYR A 26 -0.30 -1.32 -5.21
CA TYR A 26 -1.75 -1.25 -5.40
C TYR A 26 -2.16 -2.31 -6.43
N PHE A 27 -2.46 -3.52 -5.98
CA PHE A 27 -2.63 -4.70 -6.85
C PHE A 27 -3.69 -4.53 -7.93
N THR A 28 -4.80 -3.86 -7.60
CA THR A 28 -5.91 -3.62 -8.53
C THR A 28 -5.61 -2.53 -9.56
N GLU A 29 -4.52 -1.78 -9.40
CA GLU A 29 -4.08 -0.73 -10.32
C GLU A 29 -2.88 -1.15 -11.18
N LEU A 30 -2.38 -2.38 -10.99
CA LEU A 30 -1.34 -2.95 -11.82
C LEU A 30 -1.87 -3.26 -13.23
N GLN A 31 -1.03 -3.02 -14.22
CA GLN A 31 -1.27 -3.35 -15.62
C GLN A 31 -0.37 -4.52 -16.04
N ASP A 32 -0.73 -5.25 -17.10
CA ASP A 32 -0.03 -6.47 -17.49
C ASP A 32 1.50 -6.30 -17.64
N HIS A 33 1.94 -5.14 -18.12
CA HIS A 33 3.37 -4.87 -18.35
C HIS A 33 4.18 -4.67 -17.05
N ASN A 34 3.55 -4.31 -15.92
CA ASN A 34 4.24 -4.06 -14.64
C ASN A 34 3.83 -5.03 -13.52
N LYS A 35 2.71 -5.74 -13.70
CA LYS A 35 2.08 -6.57 -12.67
C LYS A 35 3.01 -7.62 -12.08
N GLU A 36 3.66 -8.42 -12.92
CA GLU A 36 4.55 -9.49 -12.45
C GLU A 36 5.74 -8.92 -11.67
N THR A 37 6.32 -7.82 -12.15
CA THR A 37 7.45 -7.16 -11.49
C THR A 37 7.07 -6.63 -10.11
N GLU A 38 5.93 -5.94 -9.99
CA GLU A 38 5.48 -5.36 -8.74
C GLU A 38 5.04 -6.42 -7.72
N ILE A 39 4.37 -7.49 -8.17
CA ILE A 39 4.02 -8.63 -7.31
C ILE A 39 5.30 -9.30 -6.78
N ASN A 40 6.28 -9.57 -7.65
CA ASN A 40 7.53 -10.19 -7.22
C ASN A 40 8.30 -9.32 -6.21
N ARG A 41 8.24 -7.99 -6.34
CA ARG A 41 8.84 -7.06 -5.36
C ARG A 41 8.16 -7.12 -4.00
N ALA A 42 6.83 -7.09 -3.97
CA ALA A 42 6.05 -7.21 -2.74
C ALA A 42 6.30 -8.56 -2.04
N MET A 43 6.28 -9.65 -2.80
CA MET A 43 6.53 -11.01 -2.31
C MET A 43 7.95 -11.21 -1.76
N ALA A 44 8.94 -10.49 -2.29
CA ALA A 44 10.32 -10.50 -1.77
C ALA A 44 10.49 -9.62 -0.52
N GLY A 45 9.53 -8.75 -0.24
CA GLY A 45 9.51 -7.85 0.92
C GLY A 45 9.14 -8.55 2.22
N GLU A 46 9.24 -7.79 3.31
CA GLU A 46 8.58 -8.12 4.57
C GLU A 46 7.21 -7.46 4.60
N HIS A 47 6.16 -8.27 4.73
CA HIS A 47 4.82 -7.77 4.94
C HIS A 47 4.76 -6.82 6.15
N TYR A 48 4.08 -5.69 6.00
CA TYR A 48 3.86 -4.73 7.08
C TYR A 48 2.38 -4.49 7.38
N MET A 49 1.59 -4.20 6.34
CA MET A 49 0.14 -4.02 6.43
C MET A 49 -0.47 -4.13 5.04
N ASP A 50 -1.58 -4.86 4.90
CA ASP A 50 -2.41 -4.84 3.71
C ASP A 50 -3.83 -4.34 4.01
N GLY A 51 -4.59 -4.12 2.95
CA GLY A 51 -6.00 -3.82 3.07
C GLY A 51 -6.64 -3.35 1.79
N PHE A 52 -7.84 -2.80 1.93
CA PHE A 52 -8.63 -2.28 0.83
C PHE A 52 -8.99 -0.82 1.10
N VAL A 53 -8.77 0.05 0.11
CA VAL A 53 -9.26 1.44 0.14
C VAL A 53 -10.46 1.57 -0.78
N LYS A 54 -11.44 2.40 -0.41
CA LYS A 54 -12.61 2.65 -1.26
C LYS A 54 -12.19 3.43 -2.50
N ASN A 55 -12.64 3.02 -3.69
CA ASN A 55 -12.19 3.66 -4.94
C ASN A 55 -12.47 5.17 -5.00
N PHE A 56 -13.61 5.62 -4.49
CA PHE A 56 -13.97 7.04 -4.48
C PHE A 56 -13.12 7.89 -3.52
N LYS A 57 -12.35 7.25 -2.63
CA LYS A 57 -11.44 7.87 -1.65
C LYS A 57 -9.98 7.44 -1.86
N LYS A 58 -9.67 6.74 -2.96
CA LYS A 58 -8.36 6.10 -3.16
C LYS A 58 -7.22 7.12 -3.29
N ASP A 59 -7.48 8.28 -3.91
CA ASP A 59 -6.43 9.27 -4.15
C ASP A 59 -6.01 9.94 -2.84
N GLU A 60 -6.98 10.33 -2.00
CA GLU A 60 -6.73 10.79 -0.62
C GLU A 60 -6.00 9.71 0.21
N ALA A 61 -6.41 8.45 0.09
CA ALA A 61 -5.76 7.34 0.79
C ALA A 61 -4.30 7.16 0.35
N LYS A 62 -4.01 7.30 -0.94
CA LYS A 62 -2.64 7.22 -1.48
C LYS A 62 -1.75 8.34 -0.97
N GLU A 63 -2.27 9.56 -0.88
CA GLU A 63 -1.53 10.69 -0.30
C GLU A 63 -1.17 10.44 1.17
N ILE A 64 -2.14 9.92 1.95
CA ILE A 64 -1.91 9.54 3.35
C ILE A 64 -0.83 8.45 3.44
N ILE A 65 -0.94 7.39 2.64
CA ILE A 65 0.06 6.30 2.62
C ILE A 65 1.43 6.84 2.26
N ASN A 66 1.56 7.66 1.20
CA ASN A 66 2.83 8.22 0.79
C ASN A 66 3.48 9.06 1.91
N GLY A 67 2.70 9.91 2.59
CA GLY A 67 3.22 10.68 3.72
C GLY A 67 3.66 9.82 4.90
N LEU A 68 2.98 8.71 5.17
CA LEU A 68 3.38 7.74 6.19
C LEU A 68 4.66 7.00 5.80
N LEU A 69 4.78 6.56 4.54
CA LEU A 69 5.98 5.91 4.02
C LEU A 69 7.19 6.83 4.10
N ASP A 70 7.04 8.11 3.75
CA ASP A 70 8.12 9.10 3.88
C ASP A 70 8.59 9.22 5.33
N ARG A 71 7.67 9.32 6.29
CA ARG A 71 8.00 9.35 7.72
C ARG A 71 8.73 8.08 8.18
N MET A 72 8.21 6.91 7.82
CA MET A 72 8.80 5.61 8.16
C MET A 72 10.20 5.44 7.56
N ASN A 73 10.38 5.88 6.31
CA ASN A 73 11.66 5.84 5.61
C ASN A 73 12.67 6.86 6.16
N ASN A 74 12.21 7.89 6.88
CA ASN A 74 13.06 8.81 7.63
C ASN A 74 13.33 8.35 9.08
N GLY A 75 12.93 7.12 9.43
CA GLY A 75 13.22 6.50 10.73
C GLY A 75 12.12 6.65 11.78
N GLU A 76 10.97 7.22 11.43
CA GLU A 76 9.84 7.27 12.35
C GLU A 76 9.20 5.88 12.52
N ALA A 77 9.00 5.46 13.76
CA ALA A 77 8.29 4.23 14.07
C ALA A 77 6.77 4.47 13.99
N VAL A 78 6.16 4.09 12.86
CA VAL A 78 4.71 4.17 12.64
C VAL A 78 4.13 2.76 12.63
N THR A 79 3.26 2.39 13.57
CA THR A 79 2.69 1.03 13.67
C THR A 79 1.55 0.80 12.68
N PRO A 80 1.21 -0.46 12.34
CA PRO A 80 0.04 -0.77 11.50
C PRO A 80 -1.27 -0.18 12.03
N GLU A 81 -1.47 -0.12 13.35
CA GLU A 81 -2.66 0.50 13.95
C GLU A 81 -2.71 2.01 13.71
N GLN A 82 -1.55 2.69 13.70
CA GLN A 82 -1.47 4.11 13.37
C GLN A 82 -1.76 4.35 11.90
N ILE A 83 -1.27 3.49 11.00
CA ILE A 83 -1.59 3.55 9.57
C ILE A 83 -3.10 3.35 9.37
N ALA A 84 -3.69 2.32 9.99
CA ALA A 84 -5.11 2.05 9.92
C ALA A 84 -5.94 3.23 10.47
N LYS A 85 -5.50 3.85 11.58
CA LYS A 85 -6.14 5.04 12.14
C LYS A 85 -6.06 6.25 11.20
N SER A 86 -4.91 6.48 10.57
CA SER A 86 -4.72 7.55 9.60
C SER A 86 -5.59 7.36 8.36
N LEU A 87 -5.74 6.12 7.88
CA LEU A 87 -6.62 5.80 6.77
C LEU A 87 -8.10 5.85 7.16
N GLY A 88 -8.46 5.47 8.38
CA GLY A 88 -9.79 5.67 8.96
C GLY A 88 -10.93 5.30 8.00
N GLU A 89 -11.73 6.30 7.61
CA GLU A 89 -12.90 6.12 6.74
C GLU A 89 -12.59 5.79 5.27
N HIS A 90 -11.33 5.91 4.84
CA HIS A 90 -10.87 5.53 3.50
C HIS A 90 -10.73 4.02 3.37
N LEU A 91 -10.47 3.31 4.49
CA LEU A 91 -10.46 1.86 4.50
C LEU A 91 -11.86 1.33 4.21
N SER A 92 -11.88 0.24 3.46
CA SER A 92 -13.04 -0.61 3.37
C SER A 92 -12.88 -1.81 4.29
N SER A 93 -13.87 -1.99 5.17
CA SER A 93 -14.15 -3.28 5.79
C SER A 93 -14.58 -4.33 4.77
#